data_AF-A0AAU3HMT6-F1
#
_entry.id   AF-A0AAU3HMT6-F1
#
_cell.length_a   1.000
_cell.length_b   1.000
_cell.length_c   1.000
_cell.angle_alpha   90.00
_cell.angle_beta   90.00
_cell.angle_gamma   90.00
#
_symmetry.space_group_name_H-M   'P 1'
#
loop_
_entity.id
_entity.type
_entity.pdbx_description
1 polymer ?
#
loop_
_entity_poly.entity_id
_entity_poly.type
_entity_poly.pdbx_seq_one_letter_code
_entity_poly.pdbx_strand_id
1 'polypeptide(L)'
;MINGLKRAAALGAVTVALAVGAVVGTVGTASAAPQDHHRPSAAPHHCVKVAGHWARQWHPAYRDRHHHWHPGHWTRVWVHDHKECRR
;
A
#
# COMPACT_ATOMS: atom_id res chain seq x y z
N MET A 1 31.55 -45.63 2.12
CA MET A 1 31.03 -45.44 0.74
C MET A 1 30.26 -44.12 0.73
N ILE A 2 30.92 -43.05 0.31
CA ILE A 2 30.73 -42.34 -0.98
C ILE A 2 29.37 -41.61 -1.03
N ASN A 3 29.49 -40.33 -0.67
CA ASN A 3 28.97 -39.13 -1.35
C ASN A 3 27.46 -38.94 -1.52
N GLY A 4 26.96 -38.02 -0.69
CA GLY A 4 26.29 -36.78 -1.07
C GLY A 4 25.67 -36.70 -2.46
N LEU A 5 24.35 -36.50 -2.48
CA LEU A 5 23.67 -35.94 -3.63
C LEU A 5 22.91 -34.68 -3.20
N LYS A 6 23.59 -33.54 -3.30
CA LYS A 6 22.95 -32.23 -3.42
C LYS A 6 22.08 -32.26 -4.68
N ARG A 7 20.76 -32.21 -4.52
CA ARG A 7 19.86 -31.86 -5.62
C ARG A 7 19.66 -30.36 -5.63
N ALA A 8 20.47 -29.70 -6.45
CA ALA A 8 20.21 -28.33 -6.90
C ALA A 8 19.00 -28.37 -7.84
N ALA A 9 17.89 -27.73 -7.45
CA ALA A 9 16.77 -27.49 -8.35
C ALA A 9 16.97 -26.10 -8.98
N ALA A 10 17.23 -26.11 -10.28
CA ALA A 10 17.47 -24.92 -11.09
C ALA A 10 16.17 -24.17 -11.38
N LEU A 11 16.20 -22.87 -11.09
CA LEU A 11 15.76 -21.73 -11.90
C LEU A 11 14.47 -21.86 -12.74
N GLY A 12 13.46 -21.10 -12.32
CA GLY A 12 12.42 -20.58 -13.21
C GLY A 12 12.13 -19.13 -12.86
N ALA A 13 12.83 -18.19 -13.49
CA ALA A 13 12.53 -16.76 -13.34
C ALA A 13 11.46 -16.39 -14.38
N VAL A 14 10.21 -16.23 -13.95
CA VAL A 14 9.13 -15.72 -14.80
C VAL A 14 9.16 -14.20 -14.72
N THR A 15 9.70 -13.55 -15.74
CA THR A 15 9.61 -12.10 -15.92
C THR A 15 8.21 -11.74 -16.41
N VAL A 16 7.42 -11.07 -15.57
CA VAL A 16 6.13 -10.49 -15.96
C VAL A 16 6.36 -9.02 -16.35
N ALA A 17 6.17 -8.68 -17.63
CA ALA A 17 6.14 -7.30 -18.09
C ALA A 17 4.74 -6.72 -17.83
N LEU A 18 4.63 -5.81 -16.85
CA LEU A 18 3.40 -5.04 -16.61
C LEU A 18 3.44 -3.79 -17.48
N ALA A 19 2.58 -3.75 -18.51
CA ALA A 19 2.33 -2.55 -19.30
C ALA A 19 1.58 -1.51 -18.45
N VAL A 20 2.11 -0.29 -18.37
CA VAL A 20 1.51 0.84 -17.64
C VAL A 20 0.62 1.63 -18.60
N GLY A 21 -0.69 1.55 -18.42
CA GLY A 21 -1.66 2.42 -19.10
C GLY A 21 -1.99 3.63 -18.23
N ALA A 22 -1.72 4.84 -18.74
CA ALA A 22 -2.13 6.08 -18.11
C ALA A 22 -3.62 6.34 -18.41
N VAL A 23 -4.45 6.40 -17.38
CA VAL A 23 -5.83 6.91 -17.50
C VAL A 23 -5.88 8.27 -16.81
N VAL A 24 -5.97 9.33 -17.61
CA VAL A 24 -6.30 10.68 -17.14
C VAL A 24 -7.82 10.78 -17.11
N GLY A 25 -8.40 10.75 -15.91
CA GLY A 25 -9.81 11.03 -15.68
C GLY A 25 -9.94 12.23 -14.75
N THR A 26 -10.28 13.39 -15.30
CA THR A 26 -10.64 14.57 -14.51
C THR A 26 -12.13 14.50 -14.19
N VAL A 27 -12.47 14.17 -12.94
CA VAL A 27 -13.83 14.35 -12.44
C VAL A 27 -13.84 15.60 -11.58
N GLY A 28 -14.35 16.70 -12.14
CA GLY A 28 -14.55 17.94 -11.41
C GLY A 28 -15.76 17.82 -10.51
N THR A 29 -15.55 17.64 -9.22
CA THR A 29 -16.59 17.81 -8.20
C THR A 29 -16.41 19.18 -7.56
N ALA A 30 -17.36 20.08 -7.80
CA ALA A 30 -17.46 21.34 -7.08
C ALA A 30 -17.80 21.03 -5.62
N SER A 31 -16.76 20.94 -4.77
CA SER A 31 -16.90 20.89 -3.33
C SER A 31 -17.05 22.34 -2.84
N ALA A 32 -18.21 22.63 -2.25
CA ALA A 32 -18.41 23.85 -1.48
C ALA A 32 -17.34 23.92 -0.38
N ALA A 33 -16.63 25.05 -0.31
CA ALA A 33 -15.56 25.28 0.65
C ALA A 33 -16.13 25.39 2.07
N PRO A 34 -15.60 24.65 3.07
CA PRO A 34 -15.79 25.00 4.46
C PRO A 34 -15.14 26.36 4.72
N GLN A 35 -15.88 27.28 5.33
CA GLN A 35 -15.35 28.54 5.82
C GLN A 35 -14.40 28.23 6.99
N ASP A 36 -13.11 28.14 6.71
CA ASP A 36 -12.09 27.95 7.74
C ASP A 36 -11.92 29.24 8.56
N HIS A 37 -12.44 29.21 9.79
CA HIS A 37 -12.20 30.25 10.78
C HIS A 37 -10.70 30.38 11.07
N HIS A 38 -10.19 31.59 10.81
CA HIS A 38 -8.86 32.08 11.17
C HIS A 38 -8.50 31.72 12.63
N ARG A 39 -7.39 31.00 12.84
CA ARG A 39 -6.73 30.92 14.16
C ARG A 39 -5.22 31.15 14.01
N PRO A 40 -4.58 31.96 14.89
CA PRO A 40 -3.20 32.42 14.68
C PRO A 40 -2.16 31.32 14.90
N SER A 41 -1.10 31.41 14.09
CA SER A 41 0.06 30.54 13.99
C SER A 41 0.73 30.20 15.32
N ALA A 42 0.76 28.91 15.68
CA ALA A 42 1.57 28.37 16.77
C ALA A 42 2.79 27.65 16.16
N ALA A 43 3.98 28.27 16.29
CA ALA A 43 5.31 27.78 15.94
C ALA A 43 5.51 27.24 14.49
N PRO A 44 6.70 27.38 13.87
CA PRO A 44 6.97 26.77 12.57
C PRO A 44 7.15 25.25 12.75
N HIS A 45 6.05 24.53 12.96
CA HIS A 45 6.02 23.10 12.74
C HIS A 45 6.18 22.88 11.24
N HIS A 46 7.24 22.19 10.84
CA HIS A 46 7.42 21.77 9.46
C HIS A 46 6.41 20.65 9.20
N CYS A 47 5.23 21.06 8.72
CA CYS A 47 4.18 20.15 8.34
C CYS A 47 4.26 19.93 6.83
N VAL A 48 4.47 18.68 6.41
CA VAL A 48 4.43 18.29 5.00
C VAL A 48 3.11 17.59 4.71
N LYS A 49 2.47 17.92 3.58
CA LYS A 49 1.33 17.16 3.06
C LYS A 49 1.88 15.94 2.32
N VAL A 50 1.48 14.75 2.74
CA VAL A 50 1.80 13.49 2.09
C VAL A 50 0.61 13.11 1.21
N ALA A 51 0.85 12.89 -0.08
CA ALA A 51 -0.19 12.47 -1.00
C ALA A 51 -0.67 11.03 -0.70
N GLY A 52 -1.96 10.79 -0.94
CA GLY A 52 -2.51 9.45 -0.86
C GLY A 52 -1.85 8.51 -1.85
N HIS A 53 -1.69 7.25 -1.45
CA HIS A 53 -1.01 6.25 -2.27
C HIS A 53 -1.59 4.85 -2.02
N TRP A 54 -1.37 3.96 -2.99
CA TRP A 54 -1.70 2.55 -2.83
C TRP A 54 -0.60 1.84 -2.05
N ALA A 55 -0.97 1.24 -0.92
CA ALA A 55 -0.11 0.36 -0.15
C ALA A 55 -0.55 -1.09 -0.29
N ARG A 56 0.36 -2.02 0.01
CA ARG A 56 0.07 -3.45 0.12
C ARG A 56 -0.06 -3.84 1.57
N GLN A 57 -1.12 -4.55 1.92
CA GLN A 57 -1.33 -5.10 3.25
C GLN A 57 -1.30 -6.63 3.17
N TRP A 58 -0.54 -7.25 4.06
CA TRP A 58 -0.50 -8.70 4.21
C TRP A 58 -1.59 -9.15 5.16
N HIS A 59 -2.43 -10.09 4.71
CA HIS A 59 -3.36 -10.81 5.57
C HIS A 59 -2.76 -12.19 5.87
N PRO A 60 -2.49 -12.52 7.15
CA PRO A 60 -1.95 -13.82 7.50
C PRO A 60 -2.96 -14.93 7.21
N ALA A 61 -2.45 -16.15 7.05
CA ALA A 61 -3.27 -17.34 6.96
C ALA A 61 -4.07 -17.52 8.27
N TYR A 62 -5.29 -18.05 8.16
CA TYR A 62 -6.13 -18.33 9.32
C TYR A 62 -6.91 -19.63 9.15
N ARG A 63 -7.32 -20.20 10.28
CA ARG A 63 -8.25 -21.32 10.33
C ARG A 63 -9.62 -20.83 10.74
N ASP A 64 -10.65 -21.19 10.00
CA ASP A 64 -12.02 -20.79 10.34
C ASP A 64 -12.66 -21.71 11.39
N ARG A 65 -13.89 -21.37 11.79
CA ARG A 65 -14.67 -22.14 12.77
C ARG A 65 -15.05 -23.54 12.26
N HIS A 66 -15.00 -23.78 10.95
CA HIS A 66 -15.24 -25.08 10.32
C HIS A 66 -13.95 -25.86 10.11
N HIS A 67 -12.86 -25.42 10.72
CA HIS A 67 -11.55 -26.05 10.65
C HIS A 67 -10.88 -26.00 9.27
N HIS A 68 -11.41 -25.22 8.32
CA HIS A 68 -10.80 -25.04 7.02
C HIS A 68 -9.66 -24.03 7.09
N TRP A 69 -8.59 -24.31 6.34
CA TRP A 69 -7.41 -23.48 6.28
C TRP A 69 -7.49 -22.50 5.11
N HIS A 70 -7.30 -21.21 5.39
CA HIS A 70 -7.29 -20.14 4.40
C HIS A 70 -5.86 -19.62 4.25
N PRO A 71 -5.27 -19.62 3.04
CA PRO A 71 -3.93 -19.09 2.84
C PRO A 71 -3.90 -17.58 3.05
N GLY A 72 -2.76 -17.09 3.52
CA GLY A 72 -2.51 -15.66 3.60
C GLY A 72 -2.43 -15.05 2.19
N HIS A 73 -2.82 -13.79 2.08
CA HIS A 73 -2.86 -13.10 0.80
C HIS A 73 -2.52 -11.62 0.95
N TRP A 74 -2.10 -11.01 -0.16
CA TRP A 74 -1.89 -9.58 -0.24
C TRP A 74 -3.14 -8.88 -0.74
N THR A 75 -3.52 -7.79 -0.09
CA THR A 75 -4.52 -6.85 -0.58
C THR A 75 -3.88 -5.50 -0.88
N ARG A 76 -4.55 -4.72 -1.72
CA ARG A 76 -4.16 -3.34 -2.00
C ARG A 76 -5.12 -2.41 -1.27
N VAL A 77 -4.57 -1.51 -0.46
CA VAL A 77 -5.34 -0.56 0.35
C VAL A 77 -4.95 0.86 -0.03
N TRP A 78 -5.94 1.74 -0.15
CA TRP A 78 -5.69 3.16 -0.40
C TRP A 78 -5.36 3.84 0.93
N VAL A 79 -4.18 4.41 1.03
CA VAL A 79 -3.79 5.28 2.15
C VAL A 79 -4.17 6.69 1.74
N HIS A 80 -5.07 7.31 2.50
CA HIS A 80 -5.48 8.69 2.28
C HIS A 80 -4.32 9.67 2.51
N ASP A 81 -4.41 10.85 1.92
CA ASP A 81 -3.46 11.91 2.19
C ASP A 81 -3.53 12.36 3.66
N HIS A 82 -2.37 12.67 4.23
CA HIS A 82 -2.26 13.15 5.61
C HIS A 82 -1.19 14.23 5.73
N LYS A 83 -1.26 15.00 6.82
CA LYS A 83 -0.23 15.98 7.18
C LYS A 83 0.71 15.36 8.20
N GLU A 84 1.99 15.29 7.89
CA GLU A 84 3.02 14.93 8.85
C GLU A 84 3.67 16.20 9.37
N CYS A 85 3.42 16.51 10.63
CA CYS A 85 4.12 17.58 11.34
C CYS A 85 5.22 16.96 12.18
N ARG A 86 6.47 17.42 12.03
CA ARG A 86 7.51 17.11 13.01
C ARG A 86 7.85 18.34 13.84
N ARG A 87 8.31 18.07 15.05
CA ARG A 87 8.57 19.05 16.11
C ARG A 87 10.06 19.30 16.25
#